data_AF-A0A3D2TL71-F1
#
_entry.id   AF-A0A3D2TL71-F1
#
_cell.length_a   1.000
_cell.length_b   1.000
_cell.length_c   1.000
_cell.angle_alpha   90.00
_cell.angle_beta   90.00
_cell.angle_gamma   90.00
#
_symmetry.space_group_name_H-M   'P 1'
#
loop_
_entity.id
_entity.type
_entity.pdbx_description
1 polymer ?
#
loop_
_entity_poly.entity_id
_entity_poly.type
_entity_poly.pdbx_seq_one_letter_code
_entity_poly.pdbx_strand_id
1 'polypeptide(L)'
;SVDIQEFMVMPLGFDNFSEALRCGCEIFHHLKKVLSDKGLNTAVGDEGGFAPDLGANAEAFDIILTAIEKAGYKPGEQVWFAMD
;
A
#
# COMPACT_ATOMS: atom_id res chain seq x y z
N SER A 1 -18.31 -3.29 3.13
CA SER A 1 -17.32 -3.49 4.18
C SER A 1 -16.05 -4.02 3.55
N VAL A 2 -14.93 -3.83 4.24
CA VAL A 2 -13.71 -4.59 3.96
C VAL A 2 -13.78 -5.87 4.78
N ASP A 3 -13.68 -7.02 4.10
CA ASP A 3 -13.79 -8.34 4.74
C ASP A 3 -12.45 -9.06 4.84
N ILE A 4 -11.43 -8.55 4.13
CA ILE A 4 -10.03 -9.01 4.19
C ILE A 4 -9.34 -8.27 5.33
N GLN A 5 -8.55 -8.97 6.14
CA GLN A 5 -7.90 -8.38 7.30
C GLN A 5 -6.73 -7.51 6.87
N GLU A 6 -5.88 -8.01 5.98
CA GLU A 6 -4.64 -7.32 5.57
C GLU A 6 -4.47 -7.24 4.05
N PHE A 7 -4.05 -6.06 3.59
CA PHE A 7 -3.61 -5.82 2.22
C PHE A 7 -2.14 -5.41 2.25
N MET A 8 -1.29 -6.23 1.65
CA MET A 8 0.17 -6.06 1.71
C MET A 8 0.74 -5.74 0.33
N VAL A 9 1.84 -4.98 0.32
CA VAL A 9 2.70 -4.79 -0.86
C VAL A 9 3.93 -5.68 -0.75
N MET A 10 4.30 -6.31 -1.87
CA MET A 10 5.40 -7.26 -1.97
C MET A 10 6.40 -6.76 -3.01
N PRO A 11 7.50 -6.09 -2.61
CA PRO A 11 8.51 -5.57 -3.53
C PRO A 11 9.46 -6.69 -3.98
N LEU A 12 9.04 -7.51 -4.95
CA LEU A 12 9.79 -8.70 -5.40
C LEU A 12 10.71 -8.44 -6.60
N GLY A 13 10.64 -7.28 -7.24
CA GLY A 13 11.41 -6.97 -8.45
C GLY A 13 12.76 -6.30 -8.18
N PHE A 14 13.38 -6.56 -7.03
CA PHE A 14 14.64 -5.93 -6.61
C PHE A 14 15.70 -6.98 -6.27
N ASP A 15 16.96 -6.69 -6.57
CA ASP A 15 18.08 -7.62 -6.39
C ASP A 15 18.52 -7.80 -4.93
N ASN A 16 18.10 -6.90 -4.03
CA ASN A 16 18.50 -6.95 -2.63
C ASN A 16 17.41 -6.40 -1.70
N PHE A 17 17.49 -6.83 -0.45
CA PHE A 17 16.53 -6.47 0.59
C PHE A 17 16.49 -4.97 0.87
N SER A 18 17.63 -4.27 0.84
CA SER A 18 17.68 -2.83 1.12
C SER A 18 16.85 -2.02 0.11
N GLU A 19 16.92 -2.39 -1.17
CA GLU A 19 16.13 -1.75 -2.22
C GLU A 19 14.64 -2.10 -2.12
N ALA A 20 14.30 -3.35 -1.80
CA ALA A 20 12.93 -3.75 -1.55
C ALA A 20 12.32 -3.01 -0.34
N LEU A 21 13.08 -2.86 0.74
CA LEU A 21 12.68 -2.12 1.94
C LEU A 21 12.47 -0.63 1.63
N ARG A 22 13.39 -0.02 0.86
CA ARG A 22 13.26 1.37 0.41
C ARG A 22 11.98 1.56 -0.42
N CYS A 23 11.69 0.66 -1.35
CA CYS A 23 10.45 0.64 -2.12
C CYS A 23 9.21 0.59 -1.21
N GLY A 24 9.15 -0.34 -0.25
CA GLY A 24 8.04 -0.43 0.71
C GLY A 24 7.84 0.85 1.52
N CYS A 25 8.92 1.47 2.00
CA CYS A 25 8.89 2.74 2.73
C CYS A 25 8.37 3.90 1.88
N GLU A 26 8.85 4.03 0.64
CA GLU A 26 8.40 5.06 -0.28
C GLU A 26 6.91 4.90 -0.63
N ILE A 27 6.44 3.67 -0.85
CA ILE A 27 5.02 3.36 -1.08
C ILE A 27 4.18 3.74 0.14
N PHE A 28 4.63 3.38 1.36
CA PHE A 28 3.91 3.73 2.60
C PHE A 28 3.69 5.23 2.74
N HIS A 29 4.72 6.04 2.46
CA HIS A 29 4.60 7.50 2.53
C HIS A 29 3.73 8.10 1.41
N HIS A 30 3.71 7.49 0.22
CA HIS A 30 2.78 7.90 -0.85
C HIS A 30 1.35 7.49 -0.54
N LEU A 31 1.14 6.31 0.04
CA LEU A 31 -0.15 5.82 0.49
C LEU A 31 -0.77 6.78 1.52
N LYS A 32 0.04 7.24 2.48
CA LYS A 32 -0.40 8.27 3.44
C LYS A 32 -0.93 9.53 2.76
N LYS A 33 -0.23 10.00 1.71
CA LYS A 33 -0.67 11.17 0.93
C LYS A 33 -1.97 10.88 0.17
N VAL A 34 -2.08 9.73 -0.49
CA VAL A 34 -3.30 9.32 -1.23
C VAL A 34 -4.51 9.25 -0.29
N LEU A 35 -4.36 8.67 0.89
CA LEU A 35 -5.41 8.62 1.90
C LEU A 35 -5.79 10.02 2.38
N SER A 36 -4.80 10.87 2.68
CA SER A 36 -5.02 12.25 3.12
C SER A 36 -5.74 13.09 2.05
N ASP A 37 -5.36 12.96 0.78
CA ASP A 37 -5.99 13.65 -0.35
C ASP A 37 -7.47 13.26 -0.52
N LYS A 38 -7.82 12.02 -0.12
CA LYS A 38 -9.20 11.49 -0.09
C LYS A 38 -9.95 11.82 1.21
N GLY A 39 -9.32 12.50 2.17
CA GLY A 39 -9.92 12.79 3.48
C GLY A 39 -10.06 11.57 4.39
N LEU A 40 -9.32 10.49 4.11
CA LEU A 40 -9.34 9.25 4.88
C LEU A 40 -8.34 9.30 6.06
N ASN A 41 -8.63 8.52 7.09
CA ASN A 41 -7.77 8.42 8.28
C ASN A 41 -6.39 7.84 7.93
N THR A 42 -5.33 8.40 8.51
CA THR A 42 -3.95 7.92 8.38
C THR A 42 -3.32 7.52 9.73
N ALA A 43 -4.14 7.24 10.74
CA ALA A 43 -3.68 6.58 11.96
C ALA A 43 -3.20 5.16 11.63
N VAL A 44 -2.23 4.69 12.40
CA VAL A 44 -1.64 3.36 12.24
C VAL A 44 -2.27 2.37 13.21
N GLY A 45 -2.44 1.13 12.76
CA GLY A 45 -2.82 -0.02 13.59
C GLY A 45 -1.62 -0.67 14.29
N ASP A 46 -1.83 -1.88 14.79
CA ASP A 46 -0.85 -2.61 15.61
C ASP A 46 0.38 -3.04 14.79
N GLU A 47 0.20 -3.36 13.51
CA GLU A 47 1.23 -3.73 12.54
C GLU A 47 1.88 -2.51 11.87
N GLY A 48 1.46 -1.30 12.22
CA GLY A 48 1.97 -0.06 11.64
C GLY A 48 1.37 0.31 10.27
N GLY A 49 0.46 -0.51 9.73
CA GLY A 49 -0.34 -0.21 8.53
C GLY A 49 -1.45 0.81 8.78
N PHE A 50 -2.05 1.36 7.72
CA PHE A 50 -3.20 2.27 7.83
C PHE A 50 -4.52 1.49 7.89
N ALA A 51 -5.46 1.97 8.70
CA ALA A 51 -6.81 1.40 8.81
C ALA A 51 -7.90 2.45 8.45
N PRO A 52 -8.00 2.87 7.18
CA PRO A 52 -9.06 3.77 6.74
C PRO A 52 -10.43 3.06 6.67
N ASP A 53 -11.51 3.81 6.85
CA ASP A 53 -12.87 3.29 6.63
C ASP A 53 -13.16 3.28 5.11
N LEU A 54 -13.27 2.08 4.54
CA LEU A 54 -13.44 1.86 3.10
C LEU A 54 -14.75 1.10 2.81
N GLY A 55 -15.38 1.41 1.67
CA GLY A 55 -16.66 0.83 1.32
C GLY A 55 -16.57 -0.62 0.84
N ALA A 56 -15.46 -0.99 0.20
CA ALA A 56 -15.26 -2.31 -0.42
C ALA A 56 -13.77 -2.68 -0.54
N ASN A 57 -13.47 -3.99 -0.56
CA ASN A 57 -12.11 -4.52 -0.76
C ASN A 57 -11.42 -3.97 -2.03
N ALA A 58 -12.18 -3.80 -3.13
CA ALA A 58 -11.64 -3.26 -4.38
C ALA A 58 -11.07 -1.84 -4.22
N GLU A 59 -11.68 -1.02 -3.35
CA GLU A 59 -11.21 0.34 -3.08
C GLU A 59 -9.83 0.34 -2.40
N ALA A 60 -9.56 -0.64 -1.53
CA ALA A 60 -8.24 -0.80 -0.91
C ALA A 60 -7.17 -1.07 -1.98
N PHE A 61 -7.45 -1.95 -2.94
CA PHE A 61 -6.54 -2.23 -4.05
C PHE A 61 -6.28 -0.99 -4.92
N ASP A 62 -7.32 -0.26 -5.31
CA ASP A 62 -7.19 0.94 -6.14
C ASP A 62 -6.33 2.01 -5.46
N ILE A 63 -6.51 2.18 -4.14
CA ILE A 63 -5.74 3.13 -3.34
C ILE A 63 -4.26 2.71 -3.27
N ILE A 64 -3.98 1.44 -2.98
CA ILE A 64 -2.61 0.94 -2.89
C ILE A 64 -1.93 0.96 -4.27
N LEU A 65 -2.65 0.62 -5.35
CA LEU A 65 -2.16 0.70 -6.73
C LEU A 65 -1.73 2.13 -7.06
N THR A 66 -2.59 3.10 -6.74
CA THR A 66 -2.28 4.54 -6.91
C THR A 66 -1.03 4.94 -6.13
N ALA A 67 -0.84 4.41 -4.91
CA ALA A 67 0.34 4.70 -4.11
C ALA A 67 1.62 4.11 -4.71
N ILE A 68 1.56 2.89 -5.25
CA ILE A 68 2.67 2.24 -5.95
C ILE A 68 3.11 3.07 -7.16
N GLU A 69 2.15 3.48 -8.00
CA GLU A 69 2.42 4.28 -9.19
C GLU A 69 2.96 5.66 -8.84
N LYS A 70 2.38 6.34 -7.84
CA LYS A 70 2.87 7.64 -7.35
C LYS A 70 4.27 7.57 -6.74
N ALA A 71 4.65 6.43 -6.18
CA ALA A 71 6.01 6.18 -5.70
C ALA A 71 7.01 5.88 -6.84
N GLY A 72 6.55 5.80 -8.09
CA GLY A 72 7.39 5.57 -9.26
C GLY A 72 7.70 4.11 -9.54
N TYR A 73 6.95 3.18 -8.95
CA TYR A 73 7.11 1.75 -9.14
C TYR A 73 6.03 1.17 -10.05
N LYS A 74 6.34 0.04 -10.70
CA LYS A 74 5.41 -0.66 -11.58
C LYS A 74 4.72 -1.85 -10.88
N PRO A 75 3.39 -1.83 -10.74
CA PRO A 75 2.62 -2.99 -10.29
C PRO A 75 2.82 -4.20 -11.21
N GLY A 76 2.96 -5.39 -10.64
CA GLY A 76 3.12 -6.65 -11.39
C GLY A 76 4.49 -6.87 -12.03
N GLU A 77 5.39 -5.87 -12.00
CA GLU A 77 6.79 -5.99 -12.43
C GLU A 77 7.78 -5.78 -11.27
N GLN A 78 7.51 -4.79 -10.41
CA GLN A 78 8.38 -4.45 -9.27
C GLN A 78 7.71 -4.74 -7.93
N VAL A 79 6.38 -4.58 -7.89
CA VAL A 79 5.57 -4.70 -6.66
C VAL A 79 4.32 -5.52 -6.94
N TRP A 80 4.03 -6.49 -6.07
CA TRP A 80 2.85 -7.34 -6.10
C TRP A 80 2.01 -7.15 -4.84
N PHE A 81 0.83 -7.77 -4.83
CA PHE A 81 -0.05 -7.80 -3.66
C PHE A 81 0.05 -9.13 -2.93
N ALA A 82 -0.13 -9.08 -1.61
CA ALA A 82 -0.49 -10.23 -0.78
C ALA A 82 -1.71 -9.86 0.09
N MET A 83 -2.43 -10.87 0.55
CA MET A 83 -3.64 -10.72 1.37
C MET A 83 -3.61 -11.72 2.52
N ASP A 84 -4.18 -11.32 3.66
CA ASP A 84 -4.59 -12.20 4.77
C ASP A 84 -6.08 -11.95 5.09
#